data_AF-A0A414XHU9-F1
#
_entry.id   AF-A0A414XHU9-F1
#
_cell.length_a   1.000
_cell.length_b   1.000
_cell.length_c   1.000
_cell.angle_alpha   90.00
_cell.angle_beta   90.00
_cell.angle_gamma   90.00
#
_symmetry.space_group_name_H-M   'P 1'
#
loop_
_entity.id
_entity.type
_entity.pdbx_description
1 polymer ?
#
loop_
_entity_poly.entity_id
_entity_poly.type
_entity_poly.pdbx_seq_one_letter_code
_entity_poly.pdbx_strand_id
1 'polypeptide(L)'
;HGNVIHLFDRECSVQRRNQKIVEESPSPFLTPELRQEMGEKAVAAARAVNYSGAGTIEFLVDKNRDFYFLEMNTRLQVEHPITEEVVGVDLVKEQIRIANNEVLHLKQEELFQRGHAIECRICAEDTENNFMPSPAIIKQLTEPNGIGVRIDSYVYEGYEIPIYYDPMIGKLIVWATTRQYAIERMRRVLYEYKITGLKTNLSYLKRIMHTPDFVKGEYNTLFIEKNSRMLLRGNGNNEEIENITMIASYIDYLMNLE
;
A
#
# COMPACT_ATOMS: atom_id res chain seq x y z
N HIS A 1 14.05 24.14 16.89
CA HIS A 1 13.38 25.16 16.05
C HIS A 1 11.87 25.29 16.27
N GLY A 2 11.16 24.27 16.79
CA GLY A 2 9.73 24.40 17.16
C GLY A 2 8.73 24.41 15.99
N ASN A 3 9.22 24.45 14.76
CA ASN A 3 8.41 24.34 13.54
C ASN A 3 7.80 22.93 13.45
N VAL A 4 6.49 22.86 13.27
CA VAL A 4 5.72 21.62 13.10
C VAL A 4 4.65 21.86 12.05
N ILE A 5 4.56 20.94 11.08
CA ILE A 5 3.60 20.89 9.97
C ILE A 5 2.99 19.48 9.89
N HIS A 6 1.88 19.31 9.17
CA HIS A 6 1.37 18.01 8.77
C HIS A 6 1.45 17.84 7.24
N LEU A 7 1.65 16.60 6.80
CA LEU A 7 1.66 16.21 5.39
C LEU A 7 0.37 15.49 5.00
N PHE A 8 -0.75 16.00 5.52
CA PHE A 8 -2.10 15.46 5.33
C PHE A 8 -2.25 14.02 5.87
N ASP A 9 -3.27 13.30 5.39
CA ASP A 9 -3.73 12.01 5.89
C ASP A 9 -3.35 10.84 4.97
N ARG A 10 -3.42 9.65 5.56
CA ARG A 10 -3.38 8.35 4.86
C ARG A 10 -4.51 7.49 5.41
N GLU A 11 -5.17 6.75 4.53
CA GLU A 11 -6.20 5.77 4.88
C GLU A 11 -5.58 4.37 4.93
N CYS A 12 -5.70 3.71 6.07
CA CYS A 12 -5.07 2.41 6.34
C CYS A 12 -6.09 1.34 6.79
N SER A 13 -7.39 1.57 6.58
CA SER A 13 -8.45 0.66 7.02
C SER A 13 -8.41 -0.73 6.38
N VAL A 14 -7.75 -0.91 5.22
CA VAL A 14 -7.61 -2.23 4.59
C VAL A 14 -6.49 -3.01 5.28
N GLN A 15 -6.85 -3.68 6.38
CA GLN A 15 -5.94 -4.42 7.25
C GLN A 15 -6.50 -5.80 7.65
N ARG A 16 -5.61 -6.71 8.04
CA ARG A 16 -5.93 -8.03 8.58
C ARG A 16 -5.22 -8.21 9.92
N ARG A 17 -5.95 -8.55 10.98
CA ARG A 17 -5.38 -8.77 12.34
C ARG A 17 -4.45 -7.62 12.76
N ASN A 18 -4.88 -6.37 12.48
CA ASN A 18 -4.13 -5.13 12.72
C ASN A 18 -2.84 -4.96 11.90
N GLN A 19 -2.60 -5.81 10.90
CA GLN A 19 -1.54 -5.63 9.90
C GLN A 19 -2.13 -4.95 8.68
N LYS A 20 -1.69 -3.72 8.39
CA LYS A 20 -2.06 -2.97 7.19
C LYS A 20 -1.62 -3.76 5.93
N ILE A 21 -2.49 -3.82 4.92
CA ILE A 21 -2.24 -4.54 3.66
C ILE A 21 -2.21 -3.57 2.47
N VAL A 22 -3.16 -2.65 2.45
CA VAL A 22 -3.28 -1.61 1.43
C VAL A 22 -3.51 -0.28 2.13
N GLU A 23 -2.76 0.73 1.68
CA GLU A 23 -2.82 2.08 2.19
C GLU A 23 -3.04 3.05 1.03
N GLU A 24 -3.78 4.13 1.25
CA GLU A 24 -3.99 5.14 0.21
C GLU A 24 -3.97 6.57 0.73
N SER A 25 -3.61 7.51 -0.12
CA SER A 25 -3.50 8.94 0.20
C SER A 25 -3.97 9.76 -1.00
N PRO A 26 -4.84 10.76 -0.81
CA PRO A 26 -5.61 11.06 0.41
C PRO A 26 -6.64 9.96 0.77
N SER A 27 -7.20 10.00 1.99
CA SER A 27 -8.36 9.17 2.33
C SER A 27 -9.58 9.55 1.47
N PRO A 28 -10.29 8.56 0.88
CA PRO A 28 -11.52 8.80 0.14
C PRO A 28 -12.71 9.17 1.04
N PHE A 29 -12.61 8.98 2.35
CA PHE A 29 -13.71 9.22 3.30
C PHE A 29 -13.73 10.65 3.87
N LEU A 30 -12.55 11.26 4.03
CA LEU A 30 -12.40 12.57 4.68
C LEU A 30 -12.75 13.73 3.75
N THR A 31 -13.56 14.67 4.24
CA THR A 31 -13.77 15.97 3.57
C THR A 31 -12.57 16.89 3.76
N PRO A 32 -12.42 17.95 2.94
CA PRO A 32 -11.37 18.95 3.13
C PRO A 32 -11.36 19.56 4.54
N GLU A 33 -12.54 19.85 5.10
CA GLU A 33 -12.69 20.48 6.41
C GLU A 33 -12.24 19.53 7.53
N LEU A 34 -12.70 18.27 7.48
CA LEU A 34 -12.31 17.26 8.46
C LEU A 34 -10.80 16.96 8.40
N ARG A 35 -10.24 16.90 7.20
CA ARG A 35 -8.79 16.72 7.00
C ARG A 35 -7.98 17.87 7.60
N GLN A 36 -8.45 19.11 7.41
CA GLN A 36 -7.83 20.28 8.02
C GLN A 36 -7.90 20.20 9.55
N GLU A 37 -9.07 19.91 10.10
CA GLU A 37 -9.26 19.80 11.56
C GLU A 37 -8.34 18.71 12.16
N MET A 38 -8.32 17.52 11.57
CA MET A 38 -7.43 16.43 12.00
C MET A 38 -5.96 16.81 11.91
N GLY A 39 -5.55 17.50 10.84
CA GLY A 39 -4.19 18.00 10.65
C GLY A 39 -3.78 19.01 11.73
N GLU A 40 -4.65 19.95 12.07
CA GLU A 40 -4.43 20.93 13.12
C GLU A 40 -4.30 20.27 14.50
N LYS A 41 -5.15 19.27 14.81
CA LYS A 41 -5.04 18.49 16.06
C LYS A 41 -3.74 17.69 16.12
N ALA A 42 -3.31 17.11 14.99
CA ALA A 42 -2.05 16.38 14.91
C ALA A 42 -0.85 17.30 15.19
N VAL A 43 -0.81 18.49 14.56
CA VAL A 43 0.23 19.49 14.81
C VAL A 43 0.23 19.95 16.27
N ALA A 44 -0.94 20.20 16.85
CA ALA A 44 -1.07 20.60 18.25
C ALA A 44 -0.53 19.54 19.21
N ALA A 45 -0.86 18.26 19.00
CA ALA A 45 -0.36 17.16 19.81
C ALA A 45 1.17 17.00 19.70
N ALA A 46 1.73 17.08 18.49
CA ALA A 46 3.17 17.02 18.27
C ALA A 46 3.91 18.18 18.97
N ARG A 47 3.35 19.40 18.93
CA ARG A 47 3.91 20.55 19.66
C ARG A 47 3.85 20.36 21.17
N ALA A 48 2.75 19.82 21.71
CA ALA A 48 2.57 19.62 23.15
C ALA A 48 3.62 18.68 23.75
N VAL A 49 4.12 17.72 22.98
CA VAL A 49 5.16 16.78 23.43
C VAL A 49 6.57 17.16 22.94
N ASN A 50 6.75 18.35 22.37
CA ASN A 50 8.02 18.81 21.77
C ASN A 50 8.63 17.79 20.80
N TYR A 51 7.79 17.19 19.95
CA TYR A 51 8.22 16.14 19.03
C TYR A 51 9.23 16.66 18.00
N SER A 52 10.18 15.81 17.63
CA SER A 52 11.21 16.08 16.61
C SER A 52 11.37 14.89 15.68
N GLY A 53 11.65 15.17 14.40
CA GLY A 53 11.68 14.18 13.32
C GLY A 53 10.30 13.93 12.71
N ALA A 54 10.21 12.92 11.84
CA ALA A 54 8.93 12.49 11.28
C ALA A 54 8.21 11.53 12.25
N GLY A 55 6.90 11.69 12.36
CA GLY A 55 6.03 10.86 13.19
C GLY A 55 4.64 10.75 12.56
N THR A 56 3.80 9.88 13.10
CA THR A 56 2.42 9.72 12.63
C THR A 56 1.49 9.70 13.82
N ILE A 57 0.40 10.46 13.75
CA ILE A 57 -0.69 10.42 14.72
C ILE A 57 -1.83 9.64 14.07
N GLU A 58 -2.25 8.57 14.72
CA GLU A 58 -3.31 7.70 14.25
C GLU A 58 -4.64 8.12 14.89
N PHE A 59 -5.68 8.17 14.06
CA PHE A 59 -7.04 8.47 14.47
C PHE A 59 -7.96 7.34 14.02
N LEU A 60 -9.00 7.07 14.80
CA LEU A 60 -10.18 6.31 14.37
C LEU A 60 -11.26 7.31 13.97
N VAL A 61 -11.84 7.15 12.80
CA VAL A 61 -12.97 7.98 12.33
C VAL A 61 -14.21 7.11 12.23
N ASP A 62 -15.31 7.55 12.84
CA ASP A 62 -16.56 6.81 12.80
C ASP A 62 -17.44 7.18 11.60
N LYS A 63 -18.59 6.52 11.48
CA LYS A 63 -19.56 6.74 10.39
C LYS A 63 -20.18 8.15 10.37
N ASN A 64 -20.14 8.86 11.50
CA ASN A 64 -20.65 10.23 11.63
C ASN A 64 -19.56 11.27 11.36
N ARG A 65 -18.32 10.83 11.05
CA ARG A 65 -17.12 11.65 10.87
C ARG A 65 -16.58 12.27 12.16
N ASP A 66 -16.94 11.69 13.30
CA ASP A 66 -16.26 11.99 14.56
C ASP A 66 -14.93 11.23 14.59
N PHE A 67 -13.85 11.90 14.97
CA PHE A 67 -12.52 11.30 15.02
C PHE A 67 -11.94 11.28 16.45
N TYR A 68 -11.22 10.21 16.74
CA TYR A 68 -10.69 9.92 18.07
C TYR A 68 -9.21 9.55 17.97
N PHE A 69 -8.37 10.16 18.81
CA PHE A 69 -6.96 9.80 18.89
C PHE A 69 -6.80 8.34 19.32
N LEU A 70 -5.94 7.60 18.61
CA LEU A 70 -5.59 6.23 18.95
C LEU A 70 -4.18 6.18 19.56
N GLU A 71 -3.18 6.56 18.78
CA GLU A 71 -1.78 6.56 19.20
C GLU A 71 -0.92 7.53 18.40
N MET A 72 0.30 7.78 18.89
CA MET A 72 1.34 8.48 18.15
C MET A 72 2.53 7.54 17.94
N ASN A 73 2.83 7.26 16.68
CA ASN A 73 4.01 6.53 16.30
C ASN A 73 5.19 7.48 16.11
N THR A 74 6.19 7.34 16.98
CA THR A 74 7.37 8.21 17.05
C THR A 74 8.50 7.77 16.09
N ARG A 75 8.12 7.37 14.87
CA ARG A 75 9.03 6.88 13.83
C ARG A 75 8.43 7.06 12.44
N LEU A 76 9.27 6.90 11.42
CA LEU A 76 8.81 6.77 10.04
C LEU A 76 7.89 5.54 9.90
N GLN A 77 6.79 5.70 9.18
CA GLN A 77 5.86 4.61 8.89
C GLN A 77 6.23 3.88 7.61
N VAL A 78 5.79 2.62 7.50
CA VAL A 78 6.05 1.79 6.31
C VAL A 78 5.43 2.47 5.08
N GLU A 79 4.19 2.92 5.25
CA GLU A 79 3.34 3.59 4.27
C GLU A 79 3.64 5.08 4.04
N HIS A 80 4.84 5.57 4.44
CA HIS A 80 5.22 6.94 4.12
C HIS A 80 5.29 7.27 2.61
N PRO A 81 5.63 6.34 1.68
CA PRO A 81 5.74 6.68 0.26
C PRO A 81 4.47 7.27 -0.33
N ILE A 82 3.27 6.81 0.06
CA ILE A 82 2.02 7.38 -0.47
C ILE A 82 1.80 8.84 -0.06
N THR A 83 2.39 9.30 1.04
CA THR A 83 2.46 10.72 1.37
C THR A 83 3.47 11.44 0.47
N GLU A 84 4.66 10.86 0.27
CA GLU A 84 5.70 11.44 -0.59
C GLU A 84 5.20 11.63 -2.03
N GLU A 85 4.50 10.63 -2.58
CA GLU A 85 4.01 10.63 -3.96
C GLU A 85 2.96 11.73 -4.21
N VAL A 86 2.08 12.02 -3.24
CA VAL A 86 1.05 13.05 -3.43
C VAL A 86 1.51 14.45 -3.02
N VAL A 87 2.45 14.58 -2.09
CA VAL A 87 2.92 15.89 -1.60
C VAL A 87 4.21 16.35 -2.30
N GLY A 88 5.05 15.42 -2.76
CA GLY A 88 6.35 15.71 -3.38
C GLY A 88 7.46 16.03 -2.37
N VAL A 89 7.36 15.48 -1.15
CA VAL A 89 8.35 15.67 -0.07
C VAL A 89 9.00 14.34 0.26
N ASP A 90 10.33 14.31 0.24
CA ASP A 90 11.14 13.17 0.69
C ASP A 90 11.28 13.22 2.21
N LEU A 91 10.57 12.34 2.90
CA LEU A 91 10.48 12.31 4.36
C LEU A 91 11.78 11.85 5.01
N VAL A 92 12.50 10.92 4.39
CA VAL A 92 13.78 10.42 4.91
C VAL A 92 14.83 11.52 4.85
N LYS A 93 14.88 12.27 3.74
CA LYS A 93 15.77 13.42 3.59
C LYS A 93 15.47 14.51 4.60
N GLU A 94 14.20 14.85 4.82
CA GLU A 94 13.82 15.85 5.83
C GLU A 94 14.15 15.36 7.25
N GLN A 95 13.98 14.07 7.56
CA GLN A 95 14.42 13.50 8.84
C GLN A 95 15.92 13.70 9.07
N ILE A 96 16.76 13.44 8.05
CA ILE A 96 18.22 13.62 8.15
C ILE A 96 18.57 15.10 8.37
N ARG A 97 17.94 16.01 7.63
CA ARG A 97 18.13 17.47 7.80
C ARG A 97 17.78 17.94 9.20
N ILE A 98 16.61 17.54 9.70
CA ILE A 98 16.16 17.86 11.06
C ILE A 98 17.13 17.29 12.11
N ALA A 99 17.59 16.05 11.93
CA ALA A 99 18.59 15.45 12.82
C ALA A 99 19.95 16.18 12.77
N ASN A 100 20.28 16.81 11.64
CA ASN A 100 21.43 17.69 11.46
C ASN A 100 21.21 19.13 12.00
N ASN A 101 20.18 19.35 12.82
CA ASN A 101 19.78 20.65 13.37
C ASN A 101 19.44 21.72 12.33
N GLU A 102 19.16 21.34 11.08
CA GLU A 102 18.68 22.27 10.06
C GLU A 102 17.24 22.73 10.37
N VAL A 103 16.88 23.92 9.90
CA VAL A 103 15.53 24.46 10.07
C VAL A 103 14.61 23.79 9.06
N LEU A 104 13.41 23.38 9.50
CA LEU A 104 12.36 22.94 8.58
C LEU A 104 11.93 24.12 7.70
N HIS A 105 12.24 24.05 6.41
CA HIS A 105 11.94 25.10 5.43
C HIS A 105 10.53 25.00 4.84
N LEU A 106 9.88 23.84 4.96
CA LEU A 106 8.52 23.61 4.49
C LEU A 106 7.51 24.38 5.35
N LYS A 107 6.58 25.07 4.71
CA LYS A 107 5.47 25.76 5.37
C LYS A 107 4.14 25.11 5.03
N GLN A 108 3.18 25.16 5.97
CA GLN A 108 1.90 24.47 5.82
C GLN A 108 1.12 24.97 4.60
N GLU A 109 1.17 26.28 4.33
CA GLU A 109 0.49 26.95 3.22
C GLU A 109 1.07 26.62 1.83
N GLU A 110 2.28 26.06 1.75
CA GLU A 110 2.94 25.70 0.49
C GLU A 110 2.66 24.24 0.09
N LEU A 111 2.03 23.46 0.98
CA LEU A 111 1.84 22.02 0.84
C LEU A 111 0.42 21.70 0.36
N PHE A 112 0.31 20.73 -0.52
CA PHE A 112 -0.96 20.23 -1.03
C PHE A 112 -0.82 18.82 -1.58
N GLN A 113 -1.90 18.04 -1.53
CA GLN A 113 -1.95 16.71 -2.15
C GLN A 113 -2.35 16.84 -3.62
N ARG A 114 -1.53 16.30 -4.51
CA ARG A 114 -1.80 16.20 -5.95
C ARG A 114 -2.08 14.75 -6.31
N GLY A 115 -3.22 14.49 -6.94
CA GLY A 115 -3.58 13.16 -7.37
C GLY A 115 -3.88 12.21 -6.21
N HIS A 116 -3.59 10.93 -6.40
CA HIS A 116 -3.89 9.86 -5.48
C HIS A 116 -2.82 8.78 -5.55
N ALA A 117 -2.33 8.34 -4.40
CA ALA A 117 -1.37 7.26 -4.28
C ALA A 117 -1.98 6.06 -3.53
N ILE A 118 -1.60 4.86 -3.96
CA ILE A 118 -1.99 3.59 -3.33
C ILE A 118 -0.71 2.76 -3.15
N GLU A 119 -0.50 2.24 -1.96
CA GLU A 119 0.55 1.29 -1.62
C GLU A 119 -0.05 -0.08 -1.33
N CYS A 120 0.63 -1.12 -1.77
CA CYS A 120 0.36 -2.50 -1.42
C CYS A 120 1.61 -3.11 -0.81
N ARG A 121 1.47 -3.72 0.37
CA ARG A 121 2.55 -4.50 0.99
C ARG A 121 2.66 -5.85 0.30
N ILE A 122 3.80 -6.11 -0.32
CA ILE A 122 4.07 -7.40 -0.97
C ILE A 122 4.71 -8.30 0.06
N CYS A 123 4.04 -9.41 0.38
CA CYS A 123 4.48 -10.35 1.41
C CYS A 123 4.68 -11.76 0.83
N ALA A 124 5.73 -12.42 1.29
CA ALA A 124 6.02 -13.84 1.11
C ALA A 124 5.11 -14.68 2.02
N GLU A 125 3.83 -14.78 1.68
CA GLU A 125 2.81 -15.50 2.45
C GLU A 125 1.84 -16.27 1.55
N ASP A 126 1.33 -17.39 2.06
CA ASP A 126 0.28 -18.18 1.42
C ASP A 126 -1.10 -17.74 1.91
N THR A 127 -1.77 -16.88 1.14
CA THR A 127 -3.09 -16.32 1.49
C THR A 127 -4.22 -17.35 1.52
N GLU A 128 -4.06 -18.50 0.86
CA GLU A 128 -5.04 -19.58 0.86
C GLU A 128 -4.88 -20.45 2.10
N ASN A 129 -3.65 -20.57 2.60
CA ASN A 129 -3.33 -21.23 3.85
C ASN A 129 -3.20 -20.23 5.01
N ASN A 130 -4.24 -19.42 5.23
CA ASN A 130 -4.34 -18.45 6.34
C ASN A 130 -3.12 -17.52 6.48
N PHE A 131 -2.52 -17.12 5.35
CA PHE A 131 -1.35 -16.24 5.26
C PHE A 131 -0.15 -16.78 6.04
N MET A 132 0.07 -18.09 5.99
CA MET A 132 1.30 -18.66 6.52
C MET A 132 2.51 -18.08 5.79
N PRO A 133 3.58 -17.66 6.49
CA PRO A 133 4.82 -17.24 5.84
C PRO A 133 5.35 -18.31 4.88
N SER A 134 5.90 -17.87 3.74
CA SER A 134 6.44 -18.71 2.67
C SER A 134 7.93 -18.43 2.45
N PRO A 135 8.80 -18.82 3.40
CA PRO A 135 10.25 -18.70 3.25
C PRO A 135 10.74 -19.64 2.14
N ALA A 136 11.38 -19.09 1.11
CA ALA A 136 12.06 -19.85 0.06
C ALA A 136 12.99 -18.94 -0.75
N ILE A 137 13.64 -19.50 -1.76
CA ILE A 137 14.46 -18.77 -2.73
C ILE A 137 13.57 -18.21 -3.84
N ILE A 138 13.72 -16.93 -4.14
CA ILE A 138 13.12 -16.29 -5.32
C ILE A 138 13.82 -16.83 -6.56
N LYS A 139 13.08 -17.54 -7.42
CA LYS A 139 13.63 -18.14 -8.65
C LYS A 139 13.60 -17.20 -9.83
N GLN A 140 12.56 -16.38 -9.93
CA GLN A 140 12.41 -15.38 -10.96
C GLN A 140 11.69 -14.16 -10.38
N LEU A 141 12.18 -12.98 -10.74
CA LEU A 141 11.61 -11.71 -10.33
C LEU A 141 11.39 -10.82 -11.56
N THR A 142 10.14 -10.41 -11.79
CA THR A 142 9.79 -9.42 -12.81
C THR A 142 9.03 -8.30 -12.14
N GLU A 143 9.72 -7.20 -11.89
CA GLU A 143 9.17 -6.00 -11.26
C GLU A 143 8.44 -5.12 -12.29
N PRO A 144 7.23 -4.63 -11.98
CA PRO A 144 6.53 -3.70 -12.85
C PRO A 144 7.22 -2.34 -12.88
N ASN A 145 7.09 -1.63 -13.99
CA ASN A 145 7.71 -0.32 -14.18
C ASN A 145 6.74 0.65 -14.87
N GLY A 146 7.14 1.92 -14.96
CA GLY A 146 6.44 2.95 -15.72
C GLY A 146 6.10 4.20 -14.91
N ILE A 147 5.44 5.16 -15.56
CA ILE A 147 5.13 6.46 -14.96
C ILE A 147 4.16 6.28 -13.78
N GLY A 148 4.53 6.86 -12.64
CA GLY A 148 3.75 6.79 -11.40
C GLY A 148 3.75 5.40 -10.77
N VAL A 149 4.82 4.62 -10.96
CA VAL A 149 5.05 3.33 -10.32
C VAL A 149 6.37 3.43 -9.56
N ARG A 150 6.36 3.09 -8.28
CA ARG A 150 7.52 3.03 -7.40
C ARG A 150 7.54 1.69 -6.69
N ILE A 151 8.73 1.12 -6.54
CA ILE A 151 8.95 -0.11 -5.79
C ILE A 151 10.06 0.16 -4.79
N ASP A 152 9.74 -0.08 -3.52
CA ASP A 152 10.71 -0.10 -2.44
C ASP A 152 10.88 -1.57 -2.04
N SER A 153 11.98 -2.19 -2.45
CA SER A 153 12.26 -3.62 -2.27
C SER A 153 13.73 -3.84 -1.91
N TYR A 154 14.01 -4.91 -1.16
CA TYR A 154 15.38 -5.37 -0.88
C TYR A 154 15.70 -6.71 -1.57
N VAL A 155 14.70 -7.34 -2.19
CA VAL A 155 14.85 -8.68 -2.77
C VAL A 155 15.29 -8.61 -4.23
N TYR A 156 15.95 -9.67 -4.69
CA TYR A 156 16.40 -9.84 -6.07
C TYR A 156 16.31 -11.32 -6.46
N GLU A 157 16.47 -11.64 -7.74
CA GLU A 157 16.48 -13.03 -8.21
C GLU A 157 17.61 -13.84 -7.55
N GLY A 158 17.27 -15.01 -6.99
CA GLY A 158 18.18 -15.83 -6.19
C GLY A 158 18.24 -15.47 -4.71
N TYR A 159 17.54 -14.42 -4.25
CA TYR A 159 17.48 -14.07 -2.83
C TYR A 159 16.68 -15.11 -2.02
N GLU A 160 17.21 -15.52 -0.87
CA GLU A 160 16.55 -16.44 0.06
C GLU A 160 15.78 -15.66 1.13
N ILE A 161 14.47 -15.86 1.21
CA ILE A 161 13.63 -15.28 2.26
C ILE A 161 13.84 -16.05 3.56
N PRO A 162 14.43 -15.43 4.60
CA PRO A 162 14.69 -16.10 5.86
C PRO A 162 13.42 -16.23 6.72
N ILE A 163 13.42 -17.19 7.65
CA ILE A 163 12.32 -17.42 8.60
C ILE A 163 12.27 -16.41 9.76
N TYR A 164 13.33 -15.63 9.95
CA TYR A 164 13.55 -14.85 11.17
C TYR A 164 12.97 -13.44 11.14
N TYR A 165 12.54 -12.95 9.99
CA TYR A 165 12.09 -11.57 9.79
C TYR A 165 10.64 -11.51 9.30
N ASP A 166 10.12 -10.29 9.23
CA ASP A 166 8.79 -10.02 8.67
C ASP A 166 8.71 -10.52 7.21
N PRO A 167 7.58 -11.14 6.79
CA PRO A 167 7.44 -11.68 5.45
C PRO A 167 7.27 -10.61 4.38
N MET A 168 7.20 -9.32 4.70
CA MET A 168 7.19 -8.25 3.71
C MET A 168 8.51 -8.24 2.92
N ILE A 169 8.39 -8.39 1.60
CA ILE A 169 9.51 -8.43 0.66
C ILE A 169 9.63 -7.14 -0.16
N GLY A 170 8.58 -6.33 -0.18
CA GLY A 170 8.62 -5.01 -0.80
C GLY A 170 7.30 -4.27 -0.66
N LYS A 171 7.32 -3.01 -1.10
CA LYS A 171 6.15 -2.14 -1.20
C LYS A 171 5.97 -1.79 -2.67
N LEU A 172 4.76 -2.00 -3.19
CA LEU A 172 4.39 -1.56 -4.52
C LEU A 172 3.53 -0.31 -4.39
N ILE A 173 4.02 0.81 -4.90
CA ILE A 173 3.36 2.10 -4.80
C ILE A 173 3.00 2.58 -6.19
N VAL A 174 1.79 3.10 -6.34
CA VAL A 174 1.37 3.78 -7.55
C VAL A 174 0.83 5.16 -7.23
N TRP A 175 1.04 6.09 -8.14
CA TRP A 175 0.46 7.42 -8.09
C TRP A 175 -0.27 7.74 -9.40
N ALA A 176 -1.43 8.40 -9.33
CA ALA A 176 -2.17 8.88 -10.48
C ALA A 176 -2.82 10.23 -10.24
N THR A 177 -3.33 10.86 -11.29
CA THR A 177 -4.08 12.12 -11.18
C THR A 177 -5.45 11.97 -10.52
N THR A 178 -6.02 10.75 -10.47
CA THR A 178 -7.28 10.44 -9.79
C THR A 178 -7.19 9.09 -9.10
N ARG A 179 -8.00 8.88 -8.05
CA ARG A 179 -8.12 7.57 -7.38
C ARG A 179 -8.45 6.43 -8.34
N GLN A 180 -9.39 6.66 -9.27
CA GLN A 180 -9.75 5.66 -10.27
C GLN A 180 -8.55 5.25 -11.12
N TYR A 181 -7.76 6.21 -11.61
CA TYR A 181 -6.55 5.91 -12.38
C TYR A 181 -5.46 5.26 -11.53
N ALA A 182 -5.37 5.56 -10.24
CA ALA A 182 -4.46 4.87 -9.33
C ALA A 182 -4.85 3.39 -9.19
N ILE A 183 -6.15 3.09 -9.06
CA ILE A 183 -6.67 1.71 -9.03
C ILE A 183 -6.36 0.98 -10.34
N GLU A 184 -6.65 1.58 -11.50
CA GLU A 184 -6.35 0.93 -12.79
C GLU A 184 -4.84 0.71 -12.97
N ARG A 185 -4.01 1.68 -12.57
CA ARG A 185 -2.56 1.51 -12.58
C ARG A 185 -2.14 0.37 -11.66
N MET A 186 -2.67 0.31 -10.43
CA MET A 186 -2.37 -0.77 -9.47
C MET A 186 -2.75 -2.14 -10.03
N ARG A 187 -3.91 -2.27 -10.68
CA ARG A 187 -4.32 -3.51 -11.35
C ARG A 187 -3.32 -3.94 -12.42
N ARG A 188 -2.89 -3.01 -13.28
CA ARG A 188 -1.86 -3.28 -14.30
C ARG A 188 -0.56 -3.75 -13.66
N VAL A 189 -0.01 -2.99 -12.70
CA VAL A 189 1.30 -3.31 -12.12
C VAL A 189 1.28 -4.59 -11.30
N LEU A 190 0.20 -4.89 -10.58
CA LEU A 190 0.05 -6.18 -9.90
C LEU A 190 -0.01 -7.34 -10.90
N TYR A 191 -0.65 -7.15 -12.06
CA TYR A 191 -0.68 -8.16 -13.11
C TYR A 191 0.72 -8.43 -13.67
N GLU A 192 1.49 -7.39 -13.94
CA GLU A 192 2.87 -7.44 -14.42
C GLU A 192 3.86 -8.00 -13.39
N TYR A 193 3.62 -7.76 -12.09
CA TYR A 193 4.51 -8.23 -11.03
C TYR A 193 4.50 -9.75 -10.92
N LYS A 194 5.62 -10.39 -11.29
CA LYS A 194 5.82 -11.84 -11.15
C LYS A 194 6.95 -12.13 -10.16
N ILE A 195 6.65 -13.00 -9.20
CA ILE A 195 7.62 -13.55 -8.25
C ILE A 195 7.38 -15.05 -8.22
N THR A 196 8.40 -15.86 -8.51
CA THR A 196 8.31 -17.32 -8.49
C THR A 196 9.28 -17.92 -7.48
N GLY A 197 9.04 -19.17 -7.06
CA GLY A 197 9.85 -19.87 -6.05
C GLY A 197 9.24 -19.88 -4.65
N LEU A 198 8.31 -18.97 -4.37
CA LEU A 198 7.53 -18.91 -3.13
C LEU A 198 6.09 -18.44 -3.37
N LYS A 199 5.23 -18.58 -2.37
CA LYS A 199 3.86 -18.03 -2.37
C LYS A 199 3.89 -16.58 -1.92
N THR A 200 3.12 -15.74 -2.59
CA THR A 200 2.99 -14.32 -2.27
C THR A 200 1.52 -13.91 -2.17
N ASN A 201 1.27 -12.77 -1.55
CA ASN A 201 -0.06 -12.16 -1.48
C ASN A 201 -0.49 -11.40 -2.75
N LEU A 202 0.27 -11.45 -3.85
CA LEU A 202 -0.03 -10.70 -5.09
C LEU A 202 -1.44 -10.96 -5.63
N SER A 203 -1.87 -12.22 -5.68
CA SER A 203 -3.22 -12.58 -6.15
C SER A 203 -4.31 -12.05 -5.23
N TYR A 204 -4.04 -11.97 -3.93
CA TYR A 204 -4.95 -11.41 -2.95
C TYR A 204 -5.11 -9.90 -3.14
N LEU A 205 -4.00 -9.17 -3.32
CA LEU A 205 -3.98 -7.74 -3.62
C LEU A 205 -4.73 -7.41 -4.91
N LYS A 206 -4.58 -8.22 -5.97
CA LYS A 206 -5.37 -8.07 -7.22
C LYS A 206 -6.87 -8.09 -6.91
N ARG A 207 -7.34 -9.06 -6.11
CA ARG A 207 -8.76 -9.18 -5.76
C ARG A 207 -9.26 -7.98 -4.95
N ILE A 208 -8.45 -7.41 -4.06
CA ILE A 208 -8.79 -6.15 -3.37
C ILE A 208 -9.05 -5.03 -4.38
N MET A 209 -8.17 -4.86 -5.38
CA MET A 209 -8.32 -3.81 -6.40
C MET A 209 -9.56 -3.97 -7.28
N HIS A 210 -10.19 -5.15 -7.31
CA HIS A 210 -11.44 -5.43 -8.01
C HIS A 210 -12.67 -5.45 -7.09
N THR A 211 -12.49 -5.32 -5.78
CA THR A 211 -13.59 -5.40 -4.81
C THR A 211 -14.43 -4.11 -4.86
N PRO A 212 -15.76 -4.17 -5.07
CA PRO A 212 -16.60 -2.98 -5.24
C PRO A 212 -16.51 -1.97 -4.09
N ASP A 213 -16.47 -2.44 -2.83
CA ASP A 213 -16.31 -1.58 -1.65
C ASP A 213 -15.01 -0.76 -1.73
N PHE A 214 -13.89 -1.39 -2.14
CA PHE A 214 -12.62 -0.69 -2.31
C PHE A 214 -12.68 0.28 -3.48
N VAL A 215 -13.24 -0.13 -4.63
CA VAL A 215 -13.36 0.73 -5.82
C VAL A 215 -14.19 1.98 -5.53
N LYS A 216 -15.26 1.86 -4.73
CA LYS A 216 -16.10 3.00 -4.33
C LYS A 216 -15.51 3.86 -3.22
N GLY A 217 -14.51 3.36 -2.48
CA GLY A 217 -14.01 4.02 -1.27
C GLY A 217 -14.95 3.87 -0.06
N GLU A 218 -15.84 2.88 -0.10
CA GLU A 218 -16.84 2.60 0.93
C GLU A 218 -16.38 1.41 1.78
N TYR A 219 -15.33 1.62 2.57
CA TYR A 219 -14.74 0.56 3.39
C TYR A 219 -14.32 1.07 4.78
N ASN A 220 -14.08 0.13 5.68
CA ASN A 220 -13.60 0.37 7.04
C ASN A 220 -12.66 -0.77 7.46
N THR A 221 -12.26 -0.79 8.73
CA THR A 221 -11.34 -1.79 9.30
C THR A 221 -11.83 -3.24 9.21
N LEU A 222 -13.13 -3.47 8.92
CA LEU A 222 -13.73 -4.79 8.72
C LEU A 222 -13.78 -5.19 7.23
N PHE A 223 -13.17 -4.43 6.34
CA PHE A 223 -13.20 -4.66 4.88
C PHE A 223 -12.84 -6.10 4.49
N ILE A 224 -11.74 -6.62 5.07
CA ILE A 224 -11.23 -7.96 4.76
C ILE A 224 -12.22 -9.04 5.23
N GLU A 225 -12.80 -8.89 6.41
CA GLU A 225 -13.77 -9.84 6.96
C GLU A 225 -15.06 -9.84 6.12
N LYS A 226 -15.60 -8.65 5.83
CA LYS A 226 -16.79 -8.43 5.01
C LYS A 226 -16.65 -9.03 3.60
N ASN A 227 -15.47 -8.91 3.00
CA ASN A 227 -15.22 -9.34 1.62
C ASN A 227 -14.48 -10.69 1.52
N SER A 228 -14.33 -11.42 2.62
CA SER A 228 -13.56 -12.67 2.72
C SER A 228 -13.85 -13.68 1.59
N ARG A 229 -15.12 -13.91 1.25
CA ARG A 229 -15.52 -14.83 0.16
C ARG A 229 -14.99 -14.42 -1.21
N MET A 230 -14.96 -13.12 -1.52
CA MET A 230 -14.43 -12.62 -2.79
C MET A 230 -12.89 -12.68 -2.80
N LEU A 231 -12.27 -12.44 -1.65
CA LEU A 231 -10.82 -12.37 -1.51
C LEU A 231 -10.13 -13.75 -1.39
N LEU A 232 -10.85 -14.80 -0.99
CA LEU A 232 -10.36 -16.17 -0.86
C LEU A 232 -10.71 -17.09 -2.03
N ARG A 233 -11.45 -16.62 -3.05
CA ARG A 233 -11.72 -17.45 -4.23
C ARG A 233 -10.40 -17.79 -4.93
N GLY A 234 -9.99 -19.04 -4.76
CA GLY A 234 -8.87 -19.65 -5.46
C GLY A 234 -9.18 -19.79 -6.94
N ASN A 235 -8.12 -19.90 -7.73
CA ASN A 235 -8.14 -20.24 -9.16
C ASN A 235 -8.67 -21.67 -9.43
N GLY A 236 -9.58 -22.20 -8.60
CA GLY A 236 -10.06 -23.58 -8.70
C GLY A 236 -10.70 -23.91 -10.06
N ASN A 237 -11.16 -22.91 -10.81
CA ASN A 237 -11.57 -23.09 -12.21
C ASN A 237 -10.55 -22.55 -13.21
N ASN A 238 -9.60 -21.71 -12.80
CA ASN A 238 -8.65 -21.08 -13.72
C ASN A 238 -7.50 -22.00 -14.08
N GLU A 239 -7.04 -22.88 -13.19
CA GLU A 239 -5.95 -23.79 -13.50
C GLU A 239 -6.39 -24.86 -14.52
N GLU A 240 -7.61 -25.39 -14.38
CA GLU A 240 -8.22 -26.25 -15.40
C GLU A 240 -8.42 -25.51 -16.72
N ILE A 241 -8.96 -24.28 -16.70
CA ILE A 241 -9.16 -23.48 -17.91
C ILE A 241 -7.81 -23.10 -18.55
N GLU A 242 -6.78 -22.74 -17.78
CA GLU A 242 -5.44 -22.42 -18.26
C GLU A 242 -4.75 -23.66 -18.82
N ASN A 243 -4.88 -24.82 -18.17
CA ASN A 243 -4.37 -26.10 -18.68
C ASN A 243 -5.09 -26.50 -19.97
N ILE A 244 -6.41 -26.40 -20.02
CA ILE A 244 -7.20 -26.66 -21.23
C ILE A 244 -6.81 -25.67 -22.34
N THR A 245 -6.58 -24.40 -22.01
CA THR A 245 -6.16 -23.38 -22.97
C THR A 245 -4.76 -23.69 -23.51
N MET A 246 -3.80 -24.03 -22.66
CA MET A 246 -2.46 -24.45 -23.10
C MET A 246 -2.51 -25.69 -23.99
N ILE A 247 -3.29 -26.70 -23.60
CA ILE A 247 -3.47 -27.93 -24.39
C ILE A 247 -4.11 -27.58 -25.75
N ALA A 248 -5.16 -26.76 -25.76
CA ALA A 248 -5.84 -26.35 -26.99
C ALA A 248 -4.91 -25.54 -27.91
N SER A 249 -4.12 -24.61 -27.38
CA SER A 249 -3.14 -23.83 -28.15
C SER A 249 -2.03 -24.72 -28.73
N TYR A 250 -1.58 -25.73 -27.98
CA TYR A 250 -0.59 -26.68 -28.47
C TYR A 250 -1.15 -27.62 -29.56
N ILE A 251 -2.39 -28.09 -29.39
CA ILE A 251 -3.09 -28.89 -30.41
C ILE A 251 -3.30 -28.07 -31.68
N ASP A 252 -3.79 -26.83 -31.56
CA ASP A 252 -3.99 -25.93 -32.71
C ASP A 252 -2.67 -25.66 -33.45
N TYR A 253 -1.57 -25.44 -32.71
CA TYR A 253 -0.23 -25.32 -33.31
C TYR A 253 0.18 -26.57 -34.08
N LEU A 254 -0.04 -27.77 -33.53
CA LEU A 254 0.25 -29.04 -34.21
C LEU A 254 -0.64 -29.28 -35.43
N MET A 255 -1.91 -28.87 -35.38
CA MET A 255 -2.85 -29.05 -36.49
C MET A 255 -2.63 -28.07 -37.64
N ASN A 256 -2.06 -26.89 -37.36
CA ASN A 256 -1.76 -25.85 -38.37
C ASN A 256 -0.29 -25.90 -38.85
N LEU A 257 0.42 -27.00 -38.59
CA LEU A 257 1.80 -27.24 -39.03
C LEU A 257 1.91 -27.99 -40.37
N GLU A 258 0.78 -28.38 -40.99
CA GLU A 258 0.67 -28.81 -42.40
C GLU A 258 0.25 -27.65 -43.31
#